data_AF-A0A7K7LJ04-F1
#
_entry.id   AF-A0A7K7LJ04-F1
#
_cell.length_a   1.000
_cell.length_b   1.000
_cell.length_c   1.000
_cell.angle_alpha   90.00
_cell.angle_beta   90.00
_cell.angle_gamma   90.00
#
_symmetry.space_group_name_H-M   'P 1'
#
loop_
_entity.id
_entity.type
_entity.pdbx_description
1 polymer ?
#
loop_
_entity_poly.entity_id
_entity_poly.type
_entity_poly.pdbx_seq_one_letter_code
_entity_poly.pdbx_strand_id
1 'polypeptide(L)'
;GSNGDIIIRTSKLLIPVTCEFPRRYTISKGYVPNLKNSPLEIMSRNQGIFPFTLEIFKDKDFDEPYRGALPTLKLRASLYFGIEPFVHVNGLETLSWFHCFATPTSKIDEILKYYLIQDG
;
A
#
# COMPACT_ATOMS: atom_id res chain seq x y z
N GLY A 1 -88.88 14.91 17.46
CA GLY A 1 -87.76 14.66 16.56
C GLY A 1 -87.73 15.78 15.54
N SER A 2 -86.70 16.62 15.59
CA SER A 2 -86.54 17.73 14.65
C SER A 2 -85.76 17.21 13.45
N ASN A 3 -86.47 16.88 12.37
CA ASN A 3 -85.87 16.61 11.07
C ASN A 3 -85.16 17.90 10.64
N GLY A 4 -83.83 17.87 10.57
CA GLY A 4 -83.05 18.99 10.07
C GLY A 4 -83.47 19.30 8.63
N ASP A 5 -84.08 20.47 8.44
CA ASP A 5 -84.58 20.96 7.16
C ASP A 5 -83.45 21.10 6.15
N ILE A 6 -83.37 20.14 5.22
CA ILE A 6 -82.54 20.27 4.01
C ILE A 6 -83.30 21.21 3.06
N ILE A 7 -82.96 22.50 3.09
CA ILE A 7 -83.52 23.48 2.16
C ILE A 7 -82.89 23.26 0.78
N ILE A 8 -83.62 22.60 -0.13
CA ILE A 8 -83.21 22.44 -1.52
C ILE A 8 -83.58 23.73 -2.28
N ARG A 9 -82.61 24.61 -2.52
CA ARG A 9 -82.81 25.82 -3.35
C ARG A 9 -82.88 25.43 -4.83
N THR A 10 -83.77 26.06 -5.60
CA THR A 10 -83.99 25.82 -7.05
C THR A 10 -82.81 26.23 -7.93
N SER A 11 -81.84 26.99 -7.41
CA SER A 11 -80.62 27.38 -8.10
C SER A 11 -79.40 26.79 -7.41
N LYS A 12 -78.51 26.15 -8.18
CA LYS A 12 -77.23 25.58 -7.69
C LYS A 12 -76.33 26.70 -7.15
N LEU A 13 -76.13 26.75 -5.83
CA LEU A 13 -75.19 27.67 -5.22
C LEU A 13 -73.77 27.16 -5.43
N LEU A 14 -73.00 27.83 -6.30
CA LEU A 14 -71.60 27.53 -6.54
C LEU A 14 -70.77 28.52 -5.72
N ILE A 15 -70.08 28.03 -4.68
CA ILE A 15 -69.10 28.83 -3.93
C ILE A 15 -67.74 28.53 -4.53
N PRO A 16 -67.15 29.42 -5.35
CA PRO A 16 -65.83 29.20 -5.89
C PRO A 16 -64.81 29.33 -4.76
N VAL A 17 -64.11 28.24 -4.46
CA VAL A 17 -62.97 28.23 -3.53
C VAL A 17 -61.71 28.25 -4.37
N THR A 18 -60.85 29.24 -4.15
CA THR A 18 -59.57 29.38 -4.83
C THR A 18 -58.43 29.35 -3.82
N CYS A 19 -57.47 28.47 -4.04
CA CYS A 19 -56.21 28.45 -3.29
C CYS A 19 -55.11 29.08 -4.13
N GLU A 20 -54.33 29.98 -3.54
CA GLU A 20 -53.15 30.57 -4.18
C GLU A 20 -51.88 30.05 -3.55
N PHE A 21 -50.93 29.61 -4.39
CA PHE A 21 -49.60 29.17 -3.97
C PHE A 21 -48.57 30.23 -4.35
N PRO A 22 -47.66 30.59 -3.44
CA PRO A 22 -46.65 31.61 -3.73
C PRO A 22 -45.70 31.14 -4.83
N ARG A 23 -45.50 31.97 -5.86
CA ARG A 23 -44.57 31.69 -6.98
C ARG A 23 -43.09 31.69 -6.60
N ARG A 24 -42.75 32.14 -5.38
CA ARG A 24 -41.39 32.13 -4.84
C ARG A 24 -41.44 31.69 -3.38
N TYR A 25 -40.73 30.63 -3.08
CA TYR A 25 -40.54 30.11 -1.74
C TYR A 25 -39.04 30.13 -1.42
N THR A 26 -38.67 30.68 -0.27
CA THR A 26 -37.27 30.71 0.17
C THR A 26 -37.00 29.42 0.93
N ILE A 27 -36.29 28.48 0.32
CA ILE A 27 -35.88 27.22 0.97
C ILE A 27 -34.64 27.53 1.82
N SER A 28 -34.66 27.20 3.11
CA SER A 28 -33.44 27.25 3.92
C SER A 28 -32.45 26.19 3.42
N LYS A 29 -31.17 26.57 3.24
CA LYS A 29 -30.08 25.62 3.04
C LYS A 29 -29.84 24.87 4.35
N GLY A 30 -30.63 23.83 4.61
CA GLY A 30 -30.55 23.03 5.84
C GLY A 30 -29.27 22.18 5.96
N TYR A 31 -28.41 22.16 4.94
CA TYR A 31 -27.16 21.42 4.96
C TYR A 31 -25.96 22.36 4.92
N VAL A 32 -25.30 22.53 6.07
CA VAL A 32 -23.99 23.13 6.20
C VAL A 32 -22.99 21.98 6.41
N PRO A 33 -22.15 21.63 5.42
CA PRO A 33 -21.14 20.60 5.63
C PRO A 33 -20.16 21.06 6.70
N ASN A 34 -19.94 20.23 7.72
CA ASN A 34 -18.89 20.46 8.71
C ASN A 34 -17.53 20.39 8.00
N LEU A 35 -16.87 21.54 7.76
CA LEU A 35 -15.47 21.60 7.33
C LEU A 35 -14.48 21.10 8.40
N LYS A 36 -14.96 20.76 9.60
CA LYS A 36 -14.17 20.27 10.74
C LYS A 36 -13.99 18.74 10.76
N ASN A 37 -14.24 18.03 9.67
CA ASN A 37 -13.82 16.63 9.62
C ASN A 37 -12.30 16.59 9.47
N SER A 38 -11.61 15.96 10.43
CA SER A 38 -10.19 15.63 10.30
C SER A 38 -9.97 14.88 8.97
N PRO A 39 -8.88 15.16 8.23
CA PRO A 39 -8.61 14.45 6.99
C PRO A 39 -8.64 12.94 7.23
N LEU A 40 -9.28 12.22 6.31
CA LEU A 40 -9.35 10.77 6.36
C LEU A 40 -7.95 10.22 6.04
N GLU A 41 -7.21 9.78 7.04
CA GLU A 41 -5.85 9.22 6.85
C GLU A 41 -5.95 7.76 6.40
N ILE A 42 -5.88 7.55 5.09
CA ILE A 42 -5.86 6.20 4.50
C ILE A 42 -4.42 5.69 4.56
N MET A 43 -4.10 4.87 5.55
CA MET A 43 -2.81 4.19 5.63
C MET A 43 -2.80 3.00 4.65
N SER A 44 -2.10 3.17 3.52
CA SER A 44 -1.79 2.07 2.61
C SER A 44 -0.50 1.37 3.06
N ARG A 45 -0.54 0.04 3.16
CA ARG A 45 0.67 -0.77 3.35
C ARG A 45 1.11 -1.28 2.00
N ASN A 46 2.34 -0.93 1.60
CA ASN A 46 2.95 -1.46 0.40
C ASN A 46 4.08 -2.43 0.77
N GLN A 47 4.24 -3.48 -0.01
CA GLN A 47 5.37 -4.42 0.11
C GLN A 47 6.32 -4.18 -1.06
N GLY A 48 7.61 -4.10 -0.76
CA GLY A 48 8.68 -3.94 -1.75
C GLY A 48 9.79 -4.96 -1.49
N ILE A 49 10.56 -5.26 -2.53
CA ILE A 49 11.75 -6.12 -2.44
C ILE A 49 12.97 -5.21 -2.60
N PHE A 50 13.95 -5.35 -1.71
CA PHE A 50 15.21 -4.64 -1.80
C PHE A 50 16.25 -5.56 -2.47
N PRO A 51 16.72 -5.26 -3.68
CA PRO A 51 17.71 -6.09 -4.36
C PRO A 51 19.10 -5.90 -3.73
N PHE A 52 19.77 -7.02 -3.47
CA PHE A 52 21.16 -7.09 -3.03
C PHE A 52 21.99 -7.78 -4.11
N THR A 53 23.26 -7.40 -4.21
CA THR A 53 24.23 -8.05 -5.08
C THR A 53 25.35 -8.64 -4.25
N LEU A 54 25.76 -9.86 -4.61
CA LEU A 54 26.99 -10.47 -4.11
C LEU A 54 28.08 -10.26 -5.16
N GLU A 55 29.21 -9.70 -4.72
CA GLU A 55 30.37 -9.48 -5.55
C GLU A 55 31.60 -10.20 -4.97
N ILE A 56 32.47 -10.68 -5.85
CA ILE A 56 33.74 -11.32 -5.47
C ILE A 56 34.87 -10.36 -5.81
N PHE A 57 35.77 -10.15 -4.86
CA PHE A 57 36.87 -9.19 -4.95
C PHE A 57 38.20 -9.89 -5.12
N LYS A 58 39.13 -9.20 -5.80
CA LYS A 58 40.50 -9.69 -6.02
C LYS A 58 41.34 -9.67 -4.75
N ASP A 59 41.12 -8.64 -3.93
CA ASP A 59 41.96 -8.33 -2.78
C ASP A 59 41.11 -8.05 -1.53
N LYS A 60 41.76 -8.11 -0.37
CA LYS A 60 41.16 -7.87 0.95
C LYS A 60 40.58 -6.47 1.13
N ASP A 61 40.98 -5.53 0.29
CA ASP A 61 40.60 -4.11 0.39
C ASP A 61 39.28 -3.84 -0.35
N PHE A 62 38.69 -4.84 -1.00
CA PHE A 62 37.41 -4.75 -1.71
C PHE A 62 37.39 -3.66 -2.82
N ASP A 63 38.55 -3.32 -3.38
CA ASP A 63 38.67 -2.26 -4.39
C ASP A 63 38.22 -2.72 -5.79
N GLU A 64 38.65 -3.92 -6.21
CA GLU A 64 38.41 -4.41 -7.57
C GLU A 64 37.56 -5.71 -7.58
N PRO A 65 36.29 -5.63 -8.00
CA PRO A 65 35.46 -6.82 -8.19
C PRO A 65 35.80 -7.55 -9.50
N TYR A 66 35.59 -8.86 -9.52
CA TYR A 66 35.67 -9.66 -10.75
C TYR A 66 34.47 -9.37 -11.65
N ARG A 67 34.73 -8.85 -12.86
CA ARG A 67 33.69 -8.55 -13.85
C ARG A 67 33.61 -9.66 -14.90
N GLY A 68 32.43 -10.26 -15.05
CA GLY A 68 32.10 -11.20 -16.13
C GLY A 68 32.34 -12.67 -15.81
N ALA A 69 33.60 -13.09 -15.65
CA ALA A 69 33.96 -14.50 -15.40
C ALA A 69 34.33 -14.75 -13.94
N LEU A 70 33.94 -15.91 -13.42
CA LEU A 70 34.33 -16.37 -12.09
C LEU A 70 35.84 -16.64 -12.04
N PRO A 71 36.52 -16.32 -10.91
CA PRO A 71 37.95 -16.54 -10.78
C PRO A 71 38.30 -18.03 -10.72
N THR A 72 39.42 -18.40 -11.33
CA THR A 72 40.05 -19.70 -11.10
C THR A 72 40.99 -19.59 -9.91
N LEU A 73 40.63 -20.21 -8.79
CA LEU A 73 41.38 -20.12 -7.54
C LEU A 73 42.32 -21.32 -7.38
N LYS A 74 43.49 -21.07 -6.80
CA LYS A 74 44.39 -22.13 -6.35
C LYS A 74 43.94 -22.64 -4.99
N LEU A 75 44.25 -23.91 -4.69
CA LEU A 75 44.03 -24.46 -3.36
C LEU A 75 44.78 -23.61 -2.32
N ARG A 76 44.09 -23.29 -1.21
CA ARG A 76 44.56 -22.40 -0.12
C ARG A 76 44.68 -20.91 -0.47
N ALA A 77 44.16 -20.48 -1.63
CA ALA A 77 43.97 -19.05 -1.87
C ALA A 77 42.82 -18.51 -0.99
N SER A 78 42.96 -17.28 -0.51
CA SER A 78 41.90 -16.56 0.19
C SER A 78 40.89 -16.02 -0.82
N LEU A 79 39.60 -16.19 -0.52
CA LEU A 79 38.50 -15.66 -1.32
C LEU A 79 37.85 -14.50 -0.57
N TYR A 80 37.74 -13.35 -1.23
CA TYR A 80 37.10 -12.16 -0.69
C TYR A 80 35.79 -11.92 -1.43
N PHE A 81 34.69 -11.74 -0.71
CA PHE A 81 33.39 -11.44 -1.27
C PHE A 81 32.62 -10.48 -0.36
N GLY A 82 31.76 -9.68 -0.95
CA GLY A 82 30.96 -8.67 -0.26
C GLY A 82 29.53 -8.67 -0.78
N ILE A 83 28.62 -8.11 0.01
CA ILE A 83 27.20 -8.01 -0.32
C ILE A 83 26.78 -6.56 -0.11
N GLU A 84 26.22 -5.96 -1.15
CA GLU A 84 25.82 -4.56 -1.12
C GLU A 84 24.37 -4.41 -1.62
N PRO A 85 23.53 -3.58 -0.98
CA PRO A 85 22.24 -3.21 -1.52
C PRO A 85 22.42 -2.33 -2.76
N PHE A 86 21.61 -2.57 -3.80
CA PHE A 86 21.60 -1.74 -5.01
C PHE A 86 21.17 -0.28 -4.75
N VAL A 87 20.45 -0.05 -3.66
CA VAL A 87 19.90 1.25 -3.29
C VAL A 87 20.21 1.49 -1.82
N HIS A 88 20.66 2.70 -1.49
CA HIS A 88 20.88 3.08 -0.10
C HIS A 88 19.56 3.02 0.68
N VAL A 89 19.48 2.13 1.67
CA VAL A 89 18.28 1.95 2.50
C VAL A 89 18.55 2.53 3.89
N ASN A 90 17.85 3.60 4.25
CA ASN A 90 17.93 4.17 5.59
C ASN A 90 17.18 3.27 6.58
N GLY A 91 17.85 2.83 7.64
CA GLY A 91 17.26 1.98 8.68
C GLY A 91 17.43 0.47 8.47
N LEU A 92 18.32 0.03 7.56
CA LEU A 92 18.76 -1.37 7.52
C LEU A 92 19.69 -1.61 8.73
N GLU A 93 19.11 -1.98 9.87
CA GLU A 93 19.84 -1.98 11.15
C GLU A 93 20.92 -3.06 11.23
N THR A 94 20.74 -4.24 10.63
CA THR A 94 21.79 -5.26 10.48
C THR A 94 21.30 -6.38 9.55
N LEU A 95 22.17 -6.90 8.68
CA LEU A 95 21.93 -8.13 7.90
C LEU A 95 22.12 -9.37 8.80
N SER A 96 21.34 -9.49 9.88
CA SER A 96 21.57 -10.45 10.98
C SER A 96 20.96 -11.84 10.80
N TRP A 97 20.53 -12.21 9.60
CA TRP A 97 20.04 -13.57 9.29
C TRP A 97 20.74 -14.08 8.02
N PHE A 98 22.07 -14.03 8.00
CA PHE A 98 22.84 -14.43 6.80
C PHE A 98 23.30 -15.89 6.89
N HIS A 99 22.46 -16.82 6.48
CA HIS A 99 22.90 -18.19 6.16
C HIS A 99 23.62 -18.18 4.82
N CYS A 100 24.93 -18.43 4.85
CA CYS A 100 25.76 -18.50 3.65
C CYS A 100 26.24 -19.94 3.45
N PHE A 101 25.94 -20.51 2.29
CA PHE A 101 26.39 -21.86 1.94
C PHE A 101 26.82 -21.92 0.47
N ALA A 102 27.78 -22.81 0.19
CA ALA A 102 28.24 -23.14 -1.15
C ALA A 102 27.57 -24.43 -1.63
N THR A 103 27.18 -24.43 -2.90
CA THR A 103 26.66 -25.59 -3.63
C THR A 103 27.61 -25.93 -4.79
N PRO A 104 27.80 -27.21 -5.14
CA PRO A 104 28.63 -27.60 -6.27
C PRO A 104 28.05 -27.17 -7.62
N THR A 105 26.74 -26.91 -7.71
CA THR A 105 26.12 -26.33 -8.92
C THR A 105 25.38 -25.02 -8.62
N SER A 106 24.80 -24.40 -9.66
CA SER A 106 24.00 -23.18 -9.55
C SER A 106 22.61 -23.38 -8.93
N LYS A 107 22.23 -24.60 -8.58
CA LYS A 107 20.94 -24.90 -7.96
C LYS A 107 20.99 -24.67 -6.45
N ILE A 108 20.06 -23.87 -5.95
CA ILE A 108 19.98 -23.52 -4.52
C ILE A 108 19.43 -24.69 -3.68
N ASP A 109 18.59 -25.55 -4.29
CA ASP A 109 17.91 -26.65 -3.61
C ASP A 109 18.67 -27.99 -3.74
N GLU A 110 19.99 -27.93 -3.60
CA GLU A 110 20.82 -29.13 -3.55
C GLU A 110 20.91 -29.71 -2.15
N ILE A 111 20.97 -31.04 -2.06
CA ILE A 111 21.13 -31.75 -0.79
C ILE A 111 22.52 -31.46 -0.18
N LEU A 112 23.55 -31.34 -1.03
CA LEU A 112 24.91 -31.07 -0.59
C LEU A 112 25.12 -29.56 -0.44
N LYS A 113 25.19 -29.09 0.81
CA LYS A 113 25.45 -27.70 1.16
C LYS A 113 26.66 -27.62 2.09
N TYR A 114 27.64 -26.79 1.74
CA TYR A 114 28.76 -26.48 2.62
C TYR A 114 28.55 -25.11 3.24
N TYR A 115 28.29 -25.05 4.54
CA TYR A 115 27.98 -23.80 5.24
C TYR A 115 29.26 -23.02 5.54
N LEU A 116 29.29 -21.78 5.08
CA LEU A 116 30.29 -20.76 5.43
C LEU A 116 29.83 -19.98 6.66
N ILE A 117 28.52 -19.69 6.74
CA ILE A 117 27.87 -19.02 7.87
C ILE A 117 26.57 -19.78 8.13
N GLN A 118 26.45 -20.37 9.32
CA GLN A 118 25.32 -21.23 9.68
C GLN A 118 24.26 -20.52 10.51
N ASP A 119 24.63 -19.52 11.32
CA ASP A 119 23.74 -18.65 12.09
C ASP A 119 24.56 -17.41 12.49
N GLY A 120 24.21 -16.23 12.00
CA GLY A 120 24.97 -14.99 12.19
C GLY A 120 24.10 -13.76 12.03
#